data_AF-A0A2V8JC39-F1
#
_entry.id   AF-A0A2V8JC39-F1
#
_cell.length_a   1.000
_cell.length_b   1.000
_cell.length_c   1.000
_cell.angle_alpha   90.00
_cell.angle_beta   90.00
_cell.angle_gamma   90.00
#
_symmetry.space_group_name_H-M   'P 1'
#
loop_
_entity.id
_entity.type
_entity.pdbx_description
1 polymer ?
#
loop_
_entity_poly.entity_id
_entity_poly.type
_entity_poly.pdbx_seq_one_letter_code
_entity_poly.pdbx_strand_id
1 'polypeptide(L)' 'MVVASAAALADGSKVPVGVSSPMLIKIYDREVFEDAFVLGNQMLLGQTALESMIVLVDCANRKVIPNPAHPDGPTWRI' A
#
# COMPACT_ATOMS: atom_id res chain seq x y z
N MET A 1 -15.61 4.86 -9.29
CA MET A 1 -16.03 3.77 -10.19
C MET A 1 -15.26 2.52 -9.80
N VAL A 2 -15.92 1.36 -9.67
CA VAL A 2 -15.23 0.09 -9.39
C VAL A 2 -15.22 -0.76 -10.65
N VAL A 3 -14.03 -1.13 -11.13
CA VAL A 3 -13.87 -1.97 -12.33
C VAL A 3 -13.60 -3.40 -11.90
N ALA A 4 -14.12 -4.38 -12.64
CA ALA A 4 -13.89 -5.79 -12.34
C ALA A 4 -12.47 -6.22 -12.76
N SER A 5 -11.76 -6.89 -11.87
CA SER A 5 -10.45 -7.51 -12.10
C SER A 5 -10.39 -8.89 -11.44
N ALA A 6 -9.25 -9.57 -11.50
CA ALA A 6 -9.01 -10.84 -10.81
C ALA A 6 -7.74 -10.74 -9.94
N ALA A 7 -7.83 -11.21 -8.70
CA ALA A 7 -6.69 -11.31 -7.79
C ALA A 7 -6.32 -12.78 -7.56
N ALA A 8 -5.02 -13.06 -7.44
CA ALA A 8 -4.51 -14.34 -6.98
C ALA A 8 -4.26 -14.25 -5.46
N LEU A 9 -4.83 -15.19 -4.70
CA LEU A 9 -4.67 -15.25 -3.25
C LEU A 9 -3.49 -16.17 -2.87
N ALA A 10 -3.09 -16.12 -1.60
CA ALA A 10 -1.96 -16.90 -1.08
C ALA A 10 -2.17 -18.41 -1.16
N ASP A 11 -3.43 -18.88 -1.18
CA ASP A 11 -3.79 -20.28 -1.36
C ASP A 11 -3.79 -20.73 -2.84
N GLY A 12 -3.42 -19.84 -3.76
CA GLY A 12 -3.40 -20.07 -5.20
C GLY A 12 -4.75 -19.91 -5.90
N SER A 13 -5.83 -19.63 -5.16
CA SER A 13 -7.13 -19.36 -5.78
C SER A 13 -7.11 -18.02 -6.53
N LYS A 14 -7.93 -17.94 -7.59
CA LYS A 14 -8.18 -16.70 -8.33
C LYS A 14 -9.61 -16.28 -8.11
N VAL A 15 -9.81 -15.05 -7.65
CA VAL A 15 -11.13 -14.52 -7.33
C VAL A 15 -11.40 -13.23 -8.08
N PRO A 16 -12.63 -13.00 -8.57
CA PRO A 16 -13.02 -11.70 -9.09
C PRO A 16 -13.02 -10.68 -7.96
N VAL A 17 -12.45 -9.51 -8.22
CA VAL A 17 -12.37 -8.40 -7.26
C VAL A 17 -12.76 -7.09 -7.93
N GLY A 18 -13.29 -6.17 -7.12
CA GLY A 18 -13.41 -4.78 -7.54
C GLY A 18 -12.06 -4.07 -7.42
N VAL A 19 -11.80 -3.10 -8.30
CA VAL A 19 -10.69 -2.15 -8.18
C VAL A 19 -11.27 -0.78 -7.85
N SER A 20 -10.81 -0.14 -6.79
CA SER A 20 -11.22 1.23 -6.45
C SER A 20 -10.76 2.23 -7.51
N SER A 21 -11.28 3.45 -7.44
CA SER A 21 -10.57 4.59 -8.05
C SER A 21 -9.36 4.96 -7.16
N PRO A 22 -8.38 5.75 -7.66
CA PRO A 22 -7.22 6.11 -6.87
C PRO A 22 -7.62 6.78 -5.55
N MET A 23 -7.04 6.31 -4.46
CA MET A 23 -7.28 6.83 -3.12
C MET A 23 -6.01 7.45 -2.56
N LEU A 24 -6.14 8.59 -1.88
CA LEU A 24 -5.04 9.19 -1.14
C LEU A 24 -4.77 8.36 0.13
N ILE A 25 -3.57 7.83 0.23
CA ILE A 25 -3.05 7.19 1.43
C ILE A 25 -2.06 8.16 2.07
N LYS A 26 -2.29 8.53 3.32
CA LYS A 26 -1.41 9.44 4.07
C LYS A 26 -0.96 8.80 5.37
N ILE A 27 0.35 8.75 5.57
CA ILE A 27 0.99 8.26 6.79
C ILE A 27 2.06 9.28 7.18
N TYR A 28 1.92 9.88 8.37
CA TYR A 28 2.76 11.02 8.79
C TYR A 28 2.70 12.19 7.77
N ASP A 29 3.86 12.61 7.28
CA ASP A 29 4.09 13.63 6.26
C ASP A 29 4.33 13.01 4.86
N ARG A 30 4.04 11.71 4.69
CA ARG A 30 4.14 10.98 3.42
C ARG A 30 2.77 10.71 2.85
N GLU A 31 2.62 10.83 1.53
CA GLU A 31 1.38 10.51 0.85
C GLU A 31 1.60 9.88 -0.53
N VAL A 32 0.65 9.06 -0.95
CA VAL A 32 0.63 8.41 -2.27
C VAL A 32 -0.83 8.23 -2.73
N PHE A 33 -1.05 8.27 -4.03
CA PHE A 33 -2.32 7.84 -4.64
C PHE A 33 -2.16 6.42 -5.18
N GLU A 34 -3.02 5.50 -4.72
CA GLU A 34 -3.00 4.11 -5.16
C GLU A 34 -4.42 3.62 -5.46
N ASP A 35 -4.53 2.75 -6.46
CA ASP A 35 -5.71 1.91 -6.63
C ASP A 35 -5.66 0.75 -5.63
N ALA A 36 -6.82 0.28 -5.19
CA ALA A 36 -6.90 -0.85 -4.28
C ALA A 36 -7.86 -1.92 -4.77
N PHE A 37 -7.51 -3.18 -4.55
CA PHE A 37 -8.49 -4.25 -4.63
C PHE A 37 -9.47 -4.14 -3.47
N VAL A 38 -10.77 -4.30 -3.77
CA VAL A 38 -11.85 -4.29 -2.79
C VAL A 38 -12.17 -5.73 -2.43
N LEU A 39 -11.61 -6.21 -1.31
CA LEU A 39 -11.82 -7.55 -0.77
C LEU A 39 -11.87 -7.54 0.76
N GLY A 40 -12.68 -8.41 1.35
CA GLY A 40 -12.80 -8.56 2.80
C GLY A 40 -13.33 -7.32 3.51
N ASN A 41 -12.98 -7.19 4.79
CA ASN A 41 -13.42 -6.11 5.68
C ASN A 41 -12.26 -5.39 6.39
N GLN A 42 -11.02 -5.76 6.08
CA GLN A 42 -9.82 -5.19 6.66
C GLN A 42 -8.92 -4.68 5.54
N MET A 43 -8.48 -3.42 5.67
CA MET A 43 -7.52 -2.85 4.74
C MET A 43 -6.15 -3.49 4.95
N LEU A 44 -5.55 -3.97 3.85
CA LEU A 44 -4.16 -4.37 3.81
C LEU A 44 -3.38 -3.33 3.01
N LEU A 45 -2.28 -2.84 3.58
CA LEU A 45 -1.38 -1.94 2.88
C LEU A 45 -0.28 -2.76 2.20
N GLY A 46 -0.27 -2.75 0.87
CA GLY A 46 0.70 -3.49 0.09
C GLY A 46 2.10 -2.86 0.08
N GLN A 47 3.07 -3.64 -0.38
CA GLN A 47 4.47 -3.22 -0.48
C GLN A 47 4.67 -1.99 -1.37
N THR A 48 3.95 -1.90 -2.50
CA THR A 48 4.05 -0.75 -3.43
C THR A 48 3.78 0.57 -2.73
N ALA A 49 2.70 0.66 -1.94
CA ALA A 49 2.38 1.88 -1.20
C ALA A 49 3.44 2.20 -0.12
N LEU A 50 3.96 1.18 0.57
CA LEU A 50 5.03 1.34 1.58
C LEU A 50 6.33 1.88 0.94
N GLU A 51 6.71 1.33 -0.22
CA GLU A 51 7.89 1.75 -0.98
C GLU A 51 7.73 3.17 -1.53
N SER A 52 6.59 3.47 -2.16
CA SER A 52 6.28 4.80 -2.71
C SER A 52 6.35 5.89 -1.64
N MET A 53 5.87 5.61 -0.42
CA MET A 53 5.91 6.55 0.72
C MET A 53 7.24 6.51 1.50
N ILE A 54 8.17 5.63 1.16
CA ILE A 54 9.44 5.38 1.86
C ILE A 54 9.29 5.13 3.36
N VAL A 55 8.28 4.35 3.74
CA VAL A 55 8.03 3.98 5.14
C VAL A 55 8.46 2.54 5.42
N LEU A 56 8.86 2.28 6.65
CA LEU A 56 9.27 0.96 7.13
C LEU A 56 8.27 0.44 8.17
N VAL A 57 8.07 -0.88 8.19
CA VAL A 57 7.27 -1.54 9.24
C VAL A 57 8.21 -2.00 10.35
N ASP A 58 8.06 -1.41 11.53
CA ASP A 58 8.67 -1.88 12.77
C ASP A 58 7.73 -2.89 13.44
N CYS A 59 7.93 -4.17 13.10
CA CYS A 59 7.12 -5.27 13.62
C CYS A 59 7.24 -5.43 15.14
N ALA A 60 8.42 -5.17 15.71
CA ALA A 60 8.68 -5.35 17.14
C ALA A 60 7.86 -4.36 17.97
N ASN A 61 7.80 -3.10 17.51
CA ASN A 61 7.03 -2.05 18.19
C ASN A 61 5.61 -1.89 17.63
N ARG A 62 5.23 -2.66 16.61
CA ARG A 62 3.94 -2.58 15.90
C ARG A 62 3.64 -1.19 15.38
N LYS A 63 4.62 -0.57 14.70
CA LYS A 63 4.49 0.78 14.12
C LYS A 63 4.93 0.78 12.68
N VAL A 64 4.38 1.71 11.91
CA VAL A 64 4.98 2.16 10.66
C VAL A 64 5.83 3.37 11.01
N ILE A 65 7.03 3.50 10.46
CA ILE A 65 7.94 4.63 10.70
C ILE A 65 8.41 5.21 9.36
N PRO A 66 8.68 6.52 9.25
CA PRO A 66 9.45 7.04 8.13
C PRO A 66 10.81 6.34 8.06
N ASN A 67 11.31 6.05 6.86
CA ASN A 67 12.64 5.45 6.71
C ASN A 67 13.71 6.39 7.31
N PRO A 68 14.43 5.98 8.37
CA PRO A 68 15.45 6.82 9.00
C PRO A 68 16.61 7.18 8.07
N ALA A 69 16.85 6.39 7.02
CA ALA A 69 17.87 6.68 6.02
C ALA A 69 17.47 7.84 5.09
N HIS A 70 16.17 8.13 4.94
CA HIS A 70 15.63 9.15 4.04
C HIS A 70 14.68 10.09 4.81
N PRO A 71 15.22 10.97 5.67
CA PRO A 71 14.41 11.84 6.52
C PRO A 71 13.50 12.78 5.72
N ASP A 72 13.97 13.25 4.56
CA ASP A 72 13.25 14.27 3.78
C ASP A 72 12.21 13.69 2.80
N GLY A 73 12.30 12.42 2.41
CA GLY A 73 11.37 11.86 1.41
C GLY A 73 11.87 10.61 0.70
N PRO A 74 11.03 10.00 -0.14
CA PRO A 74 11.47 8.98 -1.08
C PRO A 74 12.59 9.55 -1.96
N THR A 75 13.70 8.82 -2.08
CA THR A 75 14.80 9.21 -2.97
C THR A 75 14.68 8.46 -4.28
N TRP A 76 14.54 9.17 -5.40
CA TRP A 76 14.60 8.56 -6.72
C TRP A 76 16.05 8.47 -7.17
N ARG A 77 16.56 7.25 -7.38
CA ARG A 77 17.82 7.06 -8.10
C ARG A 77 17.50 6.90 -9.58
N ILE A 78 18.12 7.76 -10.39
CA ILE A 78 18.08 7.74 -11.86
C ILE A 78 19.13 6.74 -12.36
#